data_AF-A0A931ZZK5-F1
#
_entry.id   AF-A0A931ZZK5-F1
#
_cell.length_a   1.000
_cell.length_b   1.000
_cell.length_c   1.000
_cell.angle_alpha   90.00
_cell.angle_beta   90.00
_cell.angle_gamma   90.00
#
_symmetry.space_group_name_H-M   'P 1'
#
loop_
_entity.id
_entity.type
_entity.pdbx_description
1 polymer ?
#
loop_
_entity_poly.entity_id
_entity_poly.type
_entity_poly.pdbx_seq_one_letter_code
_entity_poly.pdbx_strand_id
1 'polypeptide(L)' 'MDITYKPLITPLIDAAQKMGVVTVTGERMFINQAFEQFKLWTGKNAPEPEMQKAMLNNWV' A
#
# COMPACT_ATOMS: atom_id res chain seq x y z
N MET A 1 6.67 7.75 -7.44
CA MET A 1 5.89 6.61 -6.93
C MET A 1 6.60 5.33 -7.34
N ASP A 2 6.61 4.34 -6.45
CA ASP A 2 7.04 2.97 -6.76
C ASP A 2 5.90 2.03 -6.34
N ILE A 3 5.62 1.01 -7.16
CA ILE A 3 4.55 0.03 -6.90
C ILE A 3 5.03 -1.13 -6.04
N THR A 4 6.35 -1.27 -5.88
CA THR A 4 6.96 -2.28 -5.03
C THR A 4 6.63 -1.97 -3.58
N TYR A 5 6.08 -2.96 -2.87
CA TYR A 5 5.69 -2.85 -1.46
C TYR A 5 6.51 -3.76 -0.52
N LYS A 6 7.42 -4.58 -1.08
CA LYS A 6 8.41 -5.36 -0.34
C LYS A 6 9.74 -5.40 -1.13
N PRO A 7 10.82 -4.75 -0.65
CA PRO A 7 10.87 -3.87 0.53
C PRO A 7 10.04 -2.60 0.33
N LEU A 8 9.62 -1.96 1.44
CA LEU A 8 8.85 -0.72 1.40
C LEU A 8 9.67 0.46 0.85
N ILE A 9 10.92 0.54 1.27
CA ILE A 9 11.89 1.53 0.77
C ILE A 9 12.77 0.83 -0.25
N THR A 10 12.48 1.07 -1.53
CA THR A 10 13.31 0.63 -2.64
C THR A 10 14.46 1.61 -2.87
N PRO A 11 15.52 1.23 -3.62
CA PRO A 11 16.57 2.17 -4.00
C PRO A 11 16.04 3.42 -4.73
N LEU A 12 14.95 3.29 -5.49
CA LEU A 12 14.28 4.41 -6.15
C LEU A 12 13.63 5.38 -5.15
N ILE A 13 12.90 4.84 -4.17
CA ILE A 13 12.26 5.65 -3.12
C ILE A 13 13.31 6.33 -2.24
N ASP A 14 14.36 5.61 -1.82
CA ASP A 14 15.44 6.16 -1.02
C ASP A 14 16.16 7.32 -1.73
N ALA A 15 16.49 7.15 -3.02
CA ALA A 15 17.10 8.21 -3.82
C ALA A 15 16.18 9.44 -3.94
N ALA A 16 14.89 9.23 -4.21
CA ALA A 16 13.92 10.32 -4.31
C ALA A 16 13.72 11.08 -2.99
N GLN A 17 13.68 10.38 -1.85
CA GLN A 17 13.60 10.99 -0.52
C GLN A 17 14.83 11.84 -0.23
N LYS A 18 16.04 11.36 -0.57
CA LYS A 18 17.30 12.11 -0.42
C LYS A 18 17.34 13.38 -1.26
N MET A 19 16.61 13.42 -2.37
CA MET A 19 16.45 14.61 -3.21
C MET A 19 15.34 15.56 -2.72
N GLY A 20 14.67 15.25 -1.61
CA GLY A 20 13.54 16.04 -1.09
C GLY A 20 12.28 15.93 -1.95
N VAL A 21 12.18 14.92 -2.81
CA VAL A 21 11.03 14.71 -3.68
C VAL A 21 9.95 13.96 -2.91
N VAL A 22 8.69 14.37 -3.09
CA VAL A 22 7.54 13.65 -2.52
C VAL A 22 7.51 12.22 -3.08
N THR A 23 7.53 11.24 -2.17
CA THR A 23 7.48 9.82 -2.50
C THR A 23 6.15 9.20 -2.11
N VAL A 24 5.72 8.22 -2.92
CA VAL A 24 4.56 7.37 -2.64
C VAL A 24 5.03 5.93 -2.85
N THR A 25 4.91 5.14 -1.80
CA THR A 25 5.35 3.74 -1.70
C THR A 25 4.23 2.77 -2.09
N GLY A 26 4.60 1.52 -2.41
CA GLY A 26 3.71 0.57 -3.08
C GLY A 26 2.56 0.04 -2.22
N GLU A 27 2.69 0.06 -0.89
CA GLU A 27 1.64 -0.34 0.05
C GLU A 27 0.37 0.49 -0.14
N ARG A 28 0.52 1.77 -0.51
CA ARG A 28 -0.62 2.65 -0.72
C ARG A 28 -1.47 2.17 -1.90
N MET A 29 -0.83 1.75 -2.98
CA MET A 29 -1.53 1.14 -4.10
C MET A 29 -2.16 -0.20 -3.68
N PHE A 30 -1.36 -1.05 -3.03
CA PHE A 30 -1.75 -2.40 -2.61
C PHE A 30 -3.02 -2.42 -1.75
N ILE A 31 -3.13 -1.53 -0.75
CA ILE A 31 -4.30 -1.51 0.13
C ILE A 31 -5.54 -0.93 -0.56
N ASN A 32 -5.38 0.12 -1.37
CA ASN A 32 -6.51 0.76 -2.05
C ASN A 32 -7.11 -0.16 -3.12
N GLN A 33 -6.30 -0.88 -3.89
CA GLN A 33 -6.83 -1.87 -4.83
C GLN A 33 -7.56 -3.02 -4.11
N ALA A 34 -7.10 -3.42 -2.92
CA ALA A 34 -7.75 -4.46 -2.14
C ALA A 34 -9.14 -4.03 -1.65
N PHE A 35 -9.31 -2.75 -1.29
CA PHE A 35 -10.63 -2.20 -0.95
C PHE A 35 -11.62 -2.32 -2.11
N GLU A 36 -11.20 -1.94 -3.32
CA GLU A 36 -12.05 -2.05 -4.50
C GLU A 36 -12.35 -3.51 -4.85
N GLN A 37 -11.37 -4.41 -4.75
CA GLN A 37 -11.58 -5.85 -4.94
C GLN A 37 -12.59 -6.41 -3.94
N PHE A 38 -12.48 -6.05 -2.65
CA PHE A 38 -13.44 -6.48 -1.63
C PHE A 38 -14.86 -6.03 -1.98
N LYS A 39 -15.01 -4.77 -2.41
CA LYS A 39 -16.30 -4.22 -2.80
C LYS A 39 -16.88 -4.93 -4.02
N LEU A 40 -16.06 -5.17 -5.04
CA LEU A 40 -16.48 -5.87 -6.26
C LEU A 40 -16.90 -7.32 -5.97
N TRP A 41 -16.21 -8.02 -5.07
CA TRP A 41 -16.53 -9.41 -4.76
C TRP A 41 -17.71 -9.58 -3.80
N THR A 42 -17.86 -8.69 -2.82
CA THR A 42 -18.84 -8.85 -1.74
C THR A 42 -20.08 -7.99 -1.90
N GLY A 43 -20.04 -6.97 -2.76
CA GLY A 43 -21.07 -5.94 -2.85
C GLY A 43 -21.16 -5.01 -1.63
N LYS A 44 -20.23 -5.11 -0.68
CA LYS A 44 -20.21 -4.32 0.57
C LYS A 44 -19.04 -3.34 0.55
N ASN A 45 -19.14 -2.26 1.32
CA ASN A 45 -17.99 -1.38 1.54
C ASN A 45 -16.86 -2.14 2.25
N ALA A 46 -15.62 -1.85 1.86
CA ALA A 46 -14.45 -2.45 2.48
C ALA A 46 -14.35 -2.03 3.96
N PRO A 47 -14.12 -2.98 4.88
CA PRO A 47 -13.77 -2.67 6.26
C PRO A 47 -12.31 -2.19 6.30
N GLU A 48 -12.09 -0.93 5.92
CA GLU A 48 -10.74 -0.37 5.72
C GLU A 48 -9.83 -0.51 6.95
N PRO A 49 -10.27 -0.20 8.19
CA PRO A 49 -9.42 -0.34 9.38
C PRO A 49 -8.95 -1.77 9.61
N GLU A 50 -9.84 -2.75 9.43
CA GLU A 50 -9.56 -4.17 9.60
C GLU A 50 -8.61 -4.69 8.52
N MET A 51 -8.81 -4.27 7.27
CA MET A 51 -7.94 -4.63 6.16
C MET A 51 -6.55 -4.00 6.30
N GLN A 52 -6.46 -2.74 6.76
CA GLN A 52 -5.18 -2.11 7.09
C GLN A 52 -4.47 -2.86 8.22
N LYS A 53 -5.20 -3.22 9.29
CA LYS A 53 -4.65 -4.03 10.39
C LYS A 53 -4.17 -5.40 9.90
N ALA A 54 -4.92 -6.05 9.02
CA ALA A 54 -4.53 -7.33 8.43
C ALA A 54 -3.27 -7.21 7.57
N MET A 55 -3.12 -6.12 6.81
CA MET A 55 -1.91 -5.83 6.04
C MET A 55 -0.70 -5.69 6.97
N LEU A 56 -0.80 -4.91 8.05
CA LEU A 56 0.28 -4.71 9.03
C LEU A 56 0.65 -6.00 9.77
N ASN A 57 -0.34 -6.81 10.16
CA ASN A 57 -0.09 -8.05 10.91
C ASN A 57 0.58 -9.14 10.06
N ASN A 58 0.28 -9.19 8.76
CA ASN A 58 0.90 -10.12 7.82
C ASN A 58 2.19 -9.56 7.18
N TRP A 59 2.70 -8.46 7.74
CA TRP A 59 3.89 -7.76 7.30
C TRP A 59 5.15 -8.13 8.09
N VAL A 60 5.16 -9.36 8.60
CA VAL A 60 6.35 -10.06 9.13
C VAL A 60 6.92 -10.96 8.05
#